data_AF-A0AAD6SU98-F1
#
_entry.id   AF-A0AAD6SU98-F1
#
_cell.length_a   1.000
_cell.length_b   1.000
_cell.length_c   1.000
_cell.angle_alpha   90.00
_cell.angle_beta   90.00
_cell.angle_gamma   90.00
#
_symmetry.space_group_name_H-M   'P 1'
#
loop_
_entity.id
_entity.type
_entity.pdbx_description
1 polymer ?
#
loop_
_entity_poly.entity_id
_entity_poly.type
_entity_poly.pdbx_seq_one_letter_code
_entity_poly.pdbx_strand_id
1 'polypeptide(L)'
;MGRLALSFALAAIVTTLVHGDSCAAPSQAVSVYRSFNNGAGDHFYTTDTAEYNTATANGYFAEGARFSVFPTATTTNTTQFIRLFNGVITDHFYTTDQAEANNAAASGGYAVENLSPMYIYTTQLCGSVPLYRSYNGNATDHFYTTSQEEQNGMLGYQFERIAGYVLPLAASQPSAGSTSPGSTPNAAALPSNTPNVTNAVLRIFPEVSFSITQILFTLGAVLL
;
A
#
# COMPACT_ATOMS: atom_id res chain seq x y z
N MET A 1 61.90 -17.73 -45.05
CA MET A 1 60.43 -17.80 -45.19
C MET A 1 59.85 -18.18 -43.83
N GLY A 2 59.62 -17.20 -42.94
CA GLY A 2 59.08 -17.43 -41.59
C GLY A 2 57.65 -16.89 -41.53
N ARG A 3 56.68 -17.75 -41.25
CA ARG A 3 55.27 -17.37 -41.06
C ARG A 3 55.03 -17.05 -39.59
N LEU A 4 54.78 -15.77 -39.29
CA LEU A 4 54.34 -15.31 -37.98
C LEU A 4 52.84 -15.60 -37.86
N ALA A 5 52.46 -16.59 -37.04
CA ALA A 5 51.05 -16.84 -36.72
C ALA A 5 50.65 -15.93 -35.55
N LEU A 6 49.91 -14.87 -35.84
CA LEU A 6 49.33 -13.99 -34.84
C LEU A 6 48.07 -14.66 -34.28
N SER A 7 48.20 -15.29 -33.11
CA SER A 7 47.08 -15.90 -32.39
C SER A 7 46.29 -14.81 -31.70
N PHE A 8 45.08 -14.53 -32.18
CA PHE A 8 44.11 -13.70 -31.46
C PHE A 8 43.37 -14.58 -30.46
N ALA A 9 43.70 -14.44 -29.17
CA ALA A 9 42.89 -14.99 -28.11
C ALA A 9 41.58 -14.19 -28.01
N LEU A 10 40.48 -14.81 -28.42
CA LEU A 10 39.13 -14.29 -28.21
C LEU A 10 38.79 -14.47 -26.73
N ALA A 11 38.87 -13.40 -25.94
CA ALA A 11 38.34 -13.40 -24.59
C ALA A 11 36.81 -13.42 -24.66
N ALA A 12 36.20 -14.58 -24.38
CA ALA A 12 34.77 -14.65 -24.13
C ALA A 12 34.49 -13.88 -22.84
N ILE A 13 33.90 -12.68 -22.96
CA ILE A 13 33.32 -11.98 -21.82
C ILE A 13 32.12 -12.82 -21.39
N VAL A 14 32.31 -13.65 -20.37
CA VAL A 14 31.21 -14.29 -19.65
C VAL A 14 30.57 -13.21 -18.80
N THR A 15 29.60 -12.49 -19.38
CA THR A 15 28.69 -11.68 -18.59
C THR A 15 27.83 -12.65 -17.81
N THR A 16 28.20 -12.92 -16.56
CA THR A 16 27.27 -13.54 -15.62
C THR A 16 26.12 -12.56 -15.45
N LEU A 17 25.01 -12.79 -16.16
CA LEU A 17 23.72 -12.26 -15.75
C LEU A 17 23.45 -12.87 -14.38
N VAL A 18 23.79 -12.12 -13.34
CA VAL A 18 23.18 -12.32 -12.03
C VAL A 18 21.68 -12.10 -12.24
N HIS A 19 20.96 -13.17 -12.54
CA HIS A 19 19.53 -13.23 -12.22
C HIS A 19 19.45 -13.35 -10.70
N GLY A 20 19.91 -12.32 -9.99
CA GLY A 20 19.40 -12.06 -8.65
C GLY A 20 17.95 -11.71 -8.86
N ASP A 21 17.05 -12.41 -8.18
CA ASP A 21 15.61 -12.22 -8.26
C ASP A 21 15.30 -10.72 -8.31
N SER A 22 15.03 -10.22 -9.51
CA SER A 22 14.76 -8.79 -9.67
C SER A 22 13.49 -8.53 -8.88
N CYS A 23 13.48 -7.47 -8.10
CA CYS A 23 12.33 -7.03 -7.36
C CYS A 23 12.15 -5.54 -7.62
N ALA A 24 10.95 -5.04 -7.38
CA ALA A 24 10.72 -3.60 -7.41
C ALA A 24 11.70 -2.87 -6.47
N ALA A 25 12.29 -1.76 -6.93
CA ALA A 25 13.32 -1.09 -6.17
C ALA A 25 12.72 -0.42 -4.91
N PRO A 26 13.29 -0.61 -3.70
CA PRO A 26 12.77 0.00 -2.48
C PRO A 26 12.63 1.53 -2.53
N SER A 27 13.42 2.21 -3.37
CA SER A 27 13.32 3.66 -3.59
C SER A 27 12.01 4.11 -4.29
N GLN A 28 11.24 3.17 -4.84
CA GLN A 28 9.93 3.43 -5.46
C GLN A 28 8.77 3.22 -4.48
N ALA A 29 9.05 2.71 -3.28
CA ALA A 29 8.02 2.47 -2.29
C ALA A 29 7.69 3.75 -1.51
N VAL A 30 6.44 3.86 -1.10
CA VAL A 30 5.90 4.94 -0.27
C VAL A 30 5.38 4.37 1.04
N SER A 31 5.38 5.16 2.10
CA SER A 31 4.85 4.74 3.40
C SER A 31 3.34 4.57 3.37
N VAL A 32 2.86 3.53 4.06
CA VAL A 32 1.47 3.36 4.45
C VAL A 32 1.31 3.86 5.87
N TYR A 33 0.39 4.80 6.05
CA TYR A 33 -0.03 5.34 7.33
C TYR A 33 -1.24 4.58 7.84
N ARG A 34 -1.27 4.30 9.14
CA ARG A 34 -2.39 3.67 9.83
C ARG A 34 -3.05 4.65 10.79
N SER A 35 -4.37 4.63 10.85
CA SER A 35 -5.16 5.34 11.85
C SER A 35 -6.31 4.47 12.34
N PHE A 36 -6.74 4.63 13.60
CA PHE A 36 -7.73 3.75 14.22
C PHE A 36 -8.89 4.54 14.83
N ASN A 37 -10.13 4.11 14.61
CA ASN A 37 -11.30 4.69 15.28
C ASN A 37 -11.91 3.69 16.27
N ASN A 38 -11.75 3.94 17.57
CA ASN A 38 -12.27 3.06 18.61
C ASN A 38 -13.81 2.97 18.64
N GLY A 39 -14.51 4.02 18.22
CA GLY A 39 -15.98 4.03 18.20
C GLY A 39 -16.54 3.20 17.04
N ALA A 40 -15.89 3.26 15.88
CA ALA A 40 -16.25 2.45 14.71
C ALA A 40 -15.67 1.04 14.76
N GLY A 41 -14.54 0.84 15.47
CA GLY A 41 -13.78 -0.40 15.47
C GLY A 41 -12.84 -0.55 14.26
N ASP A 42 -12.66 0.48 13.44
CA ASP A 42 -12.03 0.41 12.12
C ASP A 42 -10.56 0.86 12.10
N HIS A 43 -9.71 0.09 11.43
CA HIS A 43 -8.37 0.50 11.05
C HIS A 43 -8.29 0.94 9.59
N PHE A 44 -7.91 2.21 9.40
CA PHE A 44 -7.71 2.79 8.07
C PHE A 44 -6.22 2.82 7.69
N TYR A 45 -5.92 2.37 6.47
CA TYR A 45 -4.58 2.32 5.89
C TYR A 45 -4.54 3.06 4.57
N THR A 46 -3.61 4.01 4.42
CA THR A 46 -3.47 4.77 3.20
C THR A 46 -2.04 5.22 2.95
N THR A 47 -1.67 5.35 1.68
CA THR A 47 -0.44 6.02 1.23
C THR A 47 -0.63 7.53 1.04
N ASP A 48 -1.89 8.01 1.00
CA ASP A 48 -2.23 9.41 0.83
C ASP A 48 -2.31 10.13 2.19
N THR A 49 -1.36 11.04 2.42
CA THR A 49 -1.34 11.89 3.61
C THR A 49 -2.58 12.78 3.78
N ALA A 50 -3.25 13.17 2.69
CA ALA A 50 -4.49 13.95 2.75
C ALA A 50 -5.66 13.10 3.28
N GLU A 51 -5.79 11.85 2.83
CA GLU A 51 -6.76 10.89 3.39
C GLU A 51 -6.48 10.64 4.87
N TYR A 52 -5.21 10.40 5.23
CA TYR A 52 -4.78 10.18 6.61
C TYR A 52 -5.10 11.36 7.54
N ASN A 53 -4.79 12.59 7.11
CA ASN A 53 -5.08 13.80 7.86
C ASN A 53 -6.60 14.03 7.99
N THR A 54 -7.35 13.72 6.94
CA THR A 54 -8.82 13.84 6.94
C THR A 54 -9.45 12.83 7.90
N ALA A 55 -9.03 11.57 7.88
CA ALA A 55 -9.49 10.56 8.85
C ALA A 55 -9.21 11.02 10.29
N THR A 56 -8.00 11.53 10.54
CA THR A 56 -7.60 12.03 11.86
C THR A 56 -8.45 13.21 12.32
N ALA A 57 -8.73 14.16 11.42
CA ALA A 57 -9.62 15.30 11.70
C ALA A 57 -11.06 14.89 12.02
N ASN A 58 -11.46 13.67 11.65
CA ASN A 58 -12.80 13.14 11.81
C ASN A 58 -12.86 11.95 12.80
N GLY A 59 -11.94 11.92 13.77
CA GLY A 59 -12.05 11.05 14.95
C GLY A 59 -11.26 9.75 14.89
N TYR A 60 -10.47 9.51 13.84
CA TYR A 60 -9.46 8.45 13.89
C TYR A 60 -8.23 8.92 14.66
N PHE A 61 -7.65 8.04 15.48
CA PHE A 61 -6.38 8.25 16.14
C PHE A 61 -5.24 7.98 15.18
N ALA A 62 -4.34 8.95 15.06
CA ALA A 62 -3.14 8.86 14.26
C ALA A 62 -2.16 7.83 14.85
N GLU A 63 -1.87 6.77 14.10
CA GLU A 63 -0.84 5.79 14.49
C GLU A 63 0.45 5.95 13.67
N GLY A 64 0.40 6.62 12.53
CA GLY A 64 1.60 7.00 11.76
C GLY A 64 2.00 5.92 10.76
N ALA A 65 3.19 6.06 10.18
CA ALA A 65 3.71 5.14 9.20
C ALA A 65 3.95 3.75 9.82
N ARG A 66 3.63 2.66 9.09
CA ARG A 66 3.78 1.28 9.58
C ARG A 66 4.66 0.39 8.71
N PHE A 67 4.57 0.56 7.39
CA PHE A 67 5.37 -0.16 6.40
C PHE A 67 5.35 0.63 5.09
N SER A 68 6.05 0.14 4.07
CA SER A 68 6.10 0.75 2.75
C SER A 68 5.65 -0.23 1.65
N VAL A 69 4.94 0.32 0.66
CA VAL A 69 4.34 -0.40 -0.48
C VAL A 69 4.59 0.34 -1.78
N PHE A 70 4.35 -0.29 -2.93
CA PHE A 70 4.48 0.37 -4.22
C PHE A 70 3.16 1.07 -4.58
N PRO A 71 3.17 2.35 -4.99
CA PRO A 71 1.95 3.08 -5.35
C PRO A 71 1.44 2.76 -6.77
N THR A 72 2.19 1.97 -7.54
CA THR A 72 1.84 1.56 -8.90
C THR A 72 2.21 0.11 -9.11
N ALA A 73 1.49 -0.57 -10.03
CA ALA A 73 1.84 -1.93 -10.41
C ALA A 73 3.29 -1.97 -10.90
N THR A 74 4.09 -2.86 -10.33
CA THR A 74 5.46 -3.09 -10.79
C THR A 74 5.46 -4.35 -11.65
N THR A 75 6.38 -4.44 -12.62
CA THR A 75 6.47 -5.60 -13.51
C THR A 75 6.97 -6.86 -12.82
N THR A 76 7.22 -6.82 -11.51
CA THR A 76 8.00 -7.88 -10.85
C THR A 76 7.47 -8.21 -9.46
N ASN A 77 6.79 -9.37 -9.38
CA ASN A 77 6.41 -10.06 -8.14
C ASN A 77 5.52 -9.28 -7.16
N THR A 78 4.85 -8.21 -7.61
CA THR A 78 3.85 -7.48 -6.82
C THR A 78 2.44 -7.77 -7.30
N THR A 79 1.49 -7.82 -6.37
CA THR A 79 0.05 -7.82 -6.66
C THR A 79 -0.62 -6.63 -5.97
N GLN A 80 -1.80 -6.23 -6.44
CA GLN A 80 -2.56 -5.17 -5.80
C GLN A 80 -3.02 -5.63 -4.41
N PHE A 81 -2.88 -4.75 -3.44
CA PHE A 81 -3.49 -4.84 -2.12
C PHE A 81 -4.75 -3.97 -2.15
N ILE A 82 -5.84 -4.60 -2.52
CA ILE A 82 -7.11 -3.96 -2.87
C ILE A 82 -7.76 -3.47 -1.59
N ARG A 83 -8.05 -2.15 -1.52
CA ARG A 83 -8.84 -1.54 -0.45
C ARG A 83 -10.32 -1.59 -0.81
N LEU A 84 -11.15 -2.00 0.12
CA LEU A 84 -12.60 -1.98 0.03
C LEU A 84 -13.20 -1.28 1.25
N PHE A 85 -14.36 -0.67 1.09
CA PHE A 85 -15.05 0.03 2.18
C PHE A 85 -16.54 -0.32 2.23
N ASN A 86 -17.05 -0.58 3.43
CA ASN A 86 -18.49 -0.71 3.70
C ASN A 86 -18.95 0.44 4.61
N GLY A 87 -19.66 1.41 4.03
CA GLY A 87 -20.15 2.58 4.76
C GLY A 87 -21.32 2.34 5.72
N VAL A 88 -21.96 1.16 5.68
CA VAL A 88 -23.05 0.81 6.61
C VAL A 88 -22.49 0.42 7.97
N ILE A 89 -21.41 -0.37 7.98
CA ILE A 89 -20.75 -0.82 9.22
C ILE A 89 -19.47 -0.03 9.53
N THR A 90 -19.04 0.85 8.63
CA THR A 90 -17.80 1.63 8.73
C THR A 90 -16.58 0.72 8.90
N ASP A 91 -16.31 -0.12 7.90
CA ASP A 91 -15.15 -1.03 7.89
C ASP A 91 -14.35 -0.90 6.59
N HIS A 92 -13.03 -0.79 6.73
CA HIS A 92 -12.08 -0.91 5.64
C HIS A 92 -11.44 -2.30 5.61
N PHE A 93 -11.61 -2.96 4.48
CA PHE A 93 -11.09 -4.30 4.25
C PHE A 93 -10.01 -4.28 3.16
N TYR A 94 -8.90 -5.01 3.37
CA TYR A 94 -7.77 -5.05 2.44
C TYR A 94 -7.38 -6.47 2.04
N THR A 95 -7.23 -6.75 0.75
CA THR A 95 -6.84 -8.09 0.30
C THR A 95 -6.04 -8.11 -1.00
N THR A 96 -5.16 -9.10 -1.11
CA THR A 96 -4.49 -9.47 -2.36
C THR A 96 -5.28 -10.47 -3.19
N ASP A 97 -6.35 -11.05 -2.63
CA ASP A 97 -7.19 -12.04 -3.29
C ASP A 97 -8.34 -11.34 -4.01
N GLN A 98 -8.28 -11.35 -5.34
CA GLN A 98 -9.32 -10.76 -6.18
C GLN A 98 -10.68 -11.45 -5.99
N ALA A 99 -10.72 -12.76 -5.72
CA ALA A 99 -11.97 -13.46 -5.47
C ALA A 99 -12.58 -13.04 -4.13
N GLU A 100 -11.76 -12.83 -3.09
CA GLU A 100 -12.21 -12.31 -1.81
C GLU A 100 -12.78 -10.89 -1.95
N ALA A 101 -12.09 -10.01 -2.68
CA ALA A 101 -12.57 -8.66 -2.99
C ALA A 101 -13.90 -8.70 -3.77
N ASN A 102 -14.03 -9.56 -4.78
CA ASN A 102 -15.25 -9.72 -5.57
C ASN A 102 -16.41 -10.22 -4.71
N ASN A 103 -16.17 -11.17 -3.80
CA ASN A 103 -17.18 -11.70 -2.90
C ASN A 103 -17.65 -10.65 -1.88
N ALA A 104 -16.72 -9.88 -1.30
CA ALA A 104 -17.04 -8.77 -0.41
C ALA A 104 -17.88 -7.70 -1.12
N ALA A 105 -17.58 -7.40 -2.39
CA ALA A 105 -18.34 -6.45 -3.18
C ALA A 105 -19.73 -6.96 -3.59
N ALA A 106 -19.83 -8.23 -4.01
CA ALA A 106 -21.08 -8.81 -4.49
C ALA A 106 -22.09 -9.08 -3.36
N SER A 107 -21.60 -9.47 -2.18
CA SER A 107 -22.45 -10.00 -1.10
C SER A 107 -22.24 -9.34 0.25
N GLY A 108 -21.13 -8.63 0.46
CA GLY A 108 -20.75 -8.04 1.74
C GLY A 108 -21.06 -6.56 1.90
N GLY A 109 -21.61 -5.90 0.86
CA GLY A 109 -21.91 -4.46 0.89
C GLY A 109 -20.68 -3.55 0.77
N TYR A 110 -19.53 -4.10 0.39
CA TYR A 110 -18.30 -3.34 0.21
C TYR A 110 -18.22 -2.73 -1.19
N ALA A 111 -17.58 -1.57 -1.30
CA ALA A 111 -17.18 -0.97 -2.57
C ALA A 111 -15.65 -0.95 -2.68
N VAL A 112 -15.11 -1.33 -3.84
CA VAL A 112 -13.67 -1.21 -4.11
C VAL A 112 -13.28 0.26 -4.19
N GLU A 113 -12.18 0.63 -3.53
CA GLU A 113 -11.59 1.95 -3.55
C GLU A 113 -10.23 1.96 -4.25
N ASN A 114 -10.03 2.89 -5.18
CA ASN A 114 -8.83 2.94 -6.03
C ASN A 114 -8.09 4.30 -5.98
N LEU A 115 -8.36 5.14 -4.99
CA LEU A 115 -7.74 6.47 -4.87
C LEU A 115 -6.25 6.40 -4.47
N SER A 116 -5.93 5.42 -3.61
CA SER A 116 -4.58 5.20 -3.07
C SER A 116 -4.15 3.76 -3.36
N PRO A 117 -3.83 3.42 -4.62
CA PRO A 117 -3.49 2.05 -4.99
C PRO A 117 -2.22 1.61 -4.27
N MET A 118 -2.27 0.40 -3.72
CA MET A 118 -1.16 -0.22 -3.00
C MET A 118 -0.82 -1.54 -3.67
N TYR A 119 0.47 -1.80 -3.86
CA TYR A 119 0.97 -3.06 -4.38
C TYR A 119 2.04 -3.63 -3.45
N ILE A 120 1.92 -4.92 -3.14
CA ILE A 120 2.79 -5.63 -2.20
C ILE A 120 3.34 -6.90 -2.85
N TYR A 121 4.47 -7.41 -2.36
CA TYR A 121 5.02 -8.64 -2.89
C TYR A 121 4.18 -9.86 -2.51
N THR A 122 4.10 -10.85 -3.40
CA THR A 122 3.43 -12.14 -3.14
C THR A 122 4.36 -13.16 -2.49
N THR A 123 5.68 -12.96 -2.59
CA THR A 123 6.72 -13.80 -1.98
C THR A 123 7.75 -12.93 -1.25
N GLN A 124 8.45 -13.51 -0.27
CA GLN A 124 9.44 -12.77 0.51
C GLN A 124 10.70 -12.50 -0.33
N LEU A 125 10.85 -11.27 -0.80
CA LEU A 125 11.96 -10.82 -1.63
C LEU A 125 12.55 -9.51 -1.10
N CYS A 126 13.83 -9.26 -1.39
CA CYS A 126 14.45 -7.93 -1.25
C CYS A 126 14.27 -7.24 0.11
N GLY A 127 14.51 -7.99 1.19
CA GLY A 127 14.41 -7.45 2.55
C GLY A 127 12.98 -7.12 2.98
N SER A 128 11.97 -7.59 2.24
CA SER A 128 10.57 -7.51 2.67
C SER A 128 10.31 -8.43 3.87
N VAL A 129 9.30 -8.04 4.63
CA VAL A 129 8.85 -8.71 5.85
C VAL A 129 7.37 -9.12 5.67
N PRO A 130 6.91 -10.17 6.35
CA PRO A 130 5.51 -10.56 6.28
C PRO A 130 4.59 -9.44 6.77
N LEU A 131 3.48 -9.25 6.06
CA LEU A 131 2.33 -8.46 6.52
C LEU A 131 1.30 -9.43 7.09
N TYR A 132 1.20 -9.51 8.42
CA TYR A 132 0.22 -10.34 9.09
C TYR A 132 -1.16 -9.72 8.98
N ARG A 133 -2.18 -10.55 8.67
CA ARG A 133 -3.59 -10.20 8.71
C ARG A 133 -4.25 -10.93 9.87
N SER A 134 -4.98 -10.18 10.70
CA SER A 134 -5.82 -10.71 11.76
C SER A 134 -7.23 -10.14 11.65
N TYR A 135 -8.22 -10.89 12.13
CA TYR A 135 -9.62 -10.51 12.08
C TYR A 135 -10.26 -10.50 13.47
N ASN A 136 -11.10 -9.51 13.74
CA ASN A 136 -11.95 -9.44 14.92
C ASN A 136 -13.43 -9.49 14.51
N GLY A 137 -14.07 -10.64 14.72
CA GLY A 137 -15.47 -10.84 14.35
C GLY A 137 -16.49 -10.04 15.16
N ASN A 138 -16.12 -9.48 16.32
CA ASN A 138 -17.02 -8.62 17.09
C ASN A 138 -16.98 -7.17 16.57
N ALA A 139 -15.79 -6.68 16.18
CA ALA A 139 -15.63 -5.36 15.57
C ALA A 139 -15.95 -5.35 14.08
N THR A 140 -15.93 -6.52 13.43
CA THR A 140 -15.93 -6.65 11.96
C THR A 140 -14.82 -5.82 11.34
N ASP A 141 -13.58 -6.01 11.83
CA ASP A 141 -12.40 -5.23 11.42
C ASP A 141 -11.19 -6.14 11.17
N HIS A 142 -10.37 -5.74 10.20
CA HIS A 142 -9.13 -6.40 9.85
C HIS A 142 -7.92 -5.58 10.26
N PHE A 143 -6.98 -6.24 10.94
CA PHE A 143 -5.75 -5.64 11.41
C PHE A 143 -4.56 -6.14 10.61
N TYR A 144 -3.69 -5.21 10.18
CA TYR A 144 -2.51 -5.48 9.37
C TYR A 144 -1.26 -4.90 10.03
N THR A 145 -0.27 -5.75 10.24
CA THR A 145 0.99 -5.34 10.87
C THR A 145 2.17 -6.17 10.39
N THR A 146 3.36 -5.58 10.44
CA THR A 146 4.64 -6.25 10.25
C THR A 146 5.27 -6.69 11.57
N SER A 147 4.72 -6.27 12.72
CA SER A 147 5.18 -6.69 14.05
C SER A 147 4.39 -7.90 14.53
N GLN A 148 5.09 -9.01 14.75
CA GLN A 148 4.49 -10.21 15.31
C GLN A 148 4.05 -9.98 16.77
N GLU A 149 4.75 -9.13 17.50
CA GLU A 149 4.39 -8.72 18.86
C GLU A 149 3.06 -7.96 18.89
N GLU A 150 2.88 -7.00 17.98
CA GLU A 150 1.64 -6.25 17.84
C GLU A 150 0.47 -7.17 17.45
N GLN A 151 0.69 -8.08 16.49
CA GLN A 151 -0.30 -9.07 16.09
C GLN A 151 -0.72 -9.98 17.25
N ASN A 152 0.22 -10.45 18.07
CA ASN A 152 -0.07 -11.31 19.22
C ASN A 152 -0.70 -10.55 20.39
N GLY A 153 -0.42 -9.26 20.53
CA GLY A 153 -0.93 -8.41 21.60
C GLY A 153 -2.33 -7.84 21.36
N MET A 154 -2.84 -7.92 20.13
CA MET A 154 -4.12 -7.31 19.75
C MET A 154 -5.31 -8.11 20.27
N LEU A 155 -5.92 -7.64 21.35
CA LEU A 155 -7.05 -8.32 22.01
C LEU A 155 -8.26 -8.47 21.09
N GLY A 156 -8.79 -9.69 20.98
CA GLY A 156 -9.97 -10.00 20.17
C GLY A 156 -9.68 -10.26 18.68
N TYR A 157 -8.46 -10.00 18.22
CA TYR A 157 -8.05 -10.29 16.85
C TYR A 157 -7.40 -11.67 16.77
N GLN A 158 -7.81 -12.46 15.77
CA GLN A 158 -7.26 -13.77 15.50
C GLN A 158 -6.43 -13.72 14.23
N PHE A 159 -5.21 -14.25 14.29
CA PHE A 159 -4.37 -14.38 13.09
C PHE A 159 -5.07 -15.24 12.05
N GLU A 160 -5.17 -14.74 10.83
CA GLU A 160 -5.73 -15.48 9.70
C GLU A 160 -4.63 -16.00 8.78
N ARG A 161 -3.77 -15.09 8.30
CA ARG A 161 -2.74 -15.39 7.29
C ARG A 161 -1.72 -14.28 7.14
N ILE A 162 -0.65 -14.58 6.41
CA ILE A 162 0.19 -13.54 5.80
C ILE A 162 -0.57 -12.99 4.58
N ALA A 163 -0.88 -11.70 4.57
CA ALA A 163 -1.55 -11.03 3.45
C ALA A 163 -0.63 -10.88 2.23
N GLY A 164 0.67 -10.73 2.48
CA GLY A 164 1.74 -10.59 1.51
C GLY A 164 3.02 -10.13 2.20
N TYR A 165 3.95 -9.55 1.45
CA TYR A 165 5.21 -9.05 1.98
C TYR A 165 5.41 -7.59 1.59
N VAL A 166 5.80 -6.78 2.57
CA VAL A 166 5.96 -5.32 2.47
C VAL A 166 7.36 -4.92 2.87
N LEU A 167 7.79 -3.71 2.49
CA LEU A 167 9.07 -3.20 2.93
C LEU A 167 8.92 -2.61 4.34
N PRO A 168 9.83 -2.89 5.27
CA PRO A 168 9.82 -2.20 6.57
C PRO A 168 10.11 -0.72 6.35
N LEU A 169 9.66 0.13 7.29
CA LEU A 169 10.06 1.54 7.30
C LEU A 169 11.59 1.64 7.37
N ALA A 170 12.17 2.65 6.73
CA ALA A 170 13.61 2.83 6.67
C ALA A 170 14.21 3.13 8.06
N ALA A 171 14.52 2.07 8.80
CA ALA A 171 15.39 2.03 9.97
C ALA A 171 16.07 0.65 10.17
N SER A 172 15.88 -0.32 9.26
CA SER A 172 16.41 -1.69 9.39
C SER A 172 16.65 -2.43 8.07
N GLN A 173 16.89 -1.73 6.96
CA GLN A 173 17.47 -2.37 5.79
C GLN A 173 18.99 -2.50 6.01
N PRO A 174 19.59 -3.70 6.00
CA PRO A 174 21.03 -3.81 5.82
C PRO A 174 21.34 -3.13 4.49
N SER A 175 22.07 -2.02 4.53
CA SER A 175 22.51 -1.34 3.32
C SER A 175 23.21 -2.38 2.44
N ALA A 176 22.74 -2.58 1.21
CA ALA A 176 23.58 -3.18 0.19
C ALA A 176 24.89 -2.37 0.17
N GLY A 177 26.01 -3.05 0.43
CA GLY A 177 27.28 -2.43 0.77
C GLY A 177 27.65 -1.28 -0.16
N SER A 178 27.75 -0.09 0.41
CA SER A 178 28.35 1.07 -0.22
C SER A 178 29.07 1.86 0.87
N THR A 179 30.37 1.62 0.99
CA THR A 179 31.29 2.39 1.83
C THR A 179 31.41 3.81 1.29
N SER A 180 30.93 4.81 2.03
CA SER A 180 31.52 6.15 2.02
C SER A 180 31.23 6.87 3.35
N PRO A 181 32.21 7.55 3.98
CA PRO A 181 32.07 8.11 5.31
C PRO A 181 31.51 9.54 5.29
N GLY A 182 30.54 9.80 6.17
CA GLY A 182 30.24 11.15 6.66
C GLY A 182 28.93 11.75 6.16
N SER A 183 27.85 11.52 6.89
CA SER A 183 26.80 12.54 7.09
C SER A 183 25.91 12.14 8.27
N THR A 184 25.76 13.07 9.21
CA THR A 184 24.87 12.98 10.37
C THR A 184 23.40 12.94 9.92
N PRO A 185 22.49 12.23 10.64
CA PRO A 185 21.08 12.21 10.26
C PRO A 185 20.43 13.55 10.59
N ASN A 186 20.09 14.31 9.56
CA ASN A 186 19.20 15.45 9.67
C ASN A 186 17.77 14.97 9.39
N ALA A 187 16.82 15.39 10.24
CA ALA A 187 15.40 15.06 10.13
C ALA A 187 14.89 15.40 8.72
N ALA A 188 14.50 14.39 7.94
CA ALA A 188 13.93 14.60 6.62
C ALA A 188 12.49 15.10 6.78
N ALA A 189 12.30 16.39 6.52
CA ALA A 189 10.98 16.94 6.24
C ALA A 189 10.36 16.24 5.02
N LEU A 190 9.08 15.90 5.12
CA LEU A 190 8.29 15.25 4.07
C LEU A 190 8.22 16.14 2.81
N PRO A 191 8.50 15.64 1.60
CA PRO A 191 8.18 16.35 0.37
C PRO A 191 6.65 16.37 0.16
N SER A 192 6.11 17.58 0.03
CA SER A 192 4.70 17.84 -0.29
C SER A 192 4.44 17.55 -1.78
N ASN A 193 4.13 16.29 -2.11
CA ASN A 193 3.40 16.01 -3.33
C ASN A 193 1.91 16.19 -3.02
N THR A 194 1.34 17.32 -3.42
CA THR A 194 -0.11 17.56 -3.33
C THR A 194 -0.81 17.10 -4.61
N PRO A 195 -1.41 15.91 -4.66
CA PRO A 195 -2.47 15.63 -5.61
C PRO A 195 -3.81 16.22 -5.13
N ASN A 196 -4.70 16.38 -6.10
CA ASN A 196 -5.93 17.17 -6.09
C ASN A 196 -6.88 16.87 -4.90
N VAL A 197 -7.01 17.83 -3.99
CA VAL A 197 -7.79 17.78 -2.72
C VAL A 197 -9.30 17.57 -2.87
N THR A 198 -9.86 17.60 -4.08
CA THR A 198 -11.32 17.53 -4.25
C THR A 198 -11.91 16.11 -4.24
N ASN A 199 -11.10 15.06 -4.42
CA ASN A 199 -11.59 13.67 -4.45
C ASN A 199 -11.30 12.86 -3.17
N ALA A 200 -10.32 13.27 -2.34
CA ALA A 200 -9.99 12.58 -1.08
C ALA A 200 -11.09 12.72 -0.02
N VAL A 201 -11.93 13.75 -0.13
CA VAL A 201 -13.04 14.04 0.80
C VAL A 201 -14.23 13.09 0.60
N LEU A 202 -14.35 12.43 -0.55
CA LEU A 202 -15.65 11.90 -0.99
C LEU A 202 -16.05 10.55 -0.36
N ARG A 203 -15.16 9.80 0.31
CA ARG A 203 -15.47 8.38 0.64
C ARG A 203 -15.14 7.88 2.03
N ILE A 204 -14.37 8.63 2.83
CA ILE A 204 -14.22 8.31 4.26
C ILE A 204 -15.53 8.59 5.02
N PHE A 205 -16.40 9.46 4.49
CA PHE A 205 -17.69 9.83 5.09
C PHE A 205 -18.80 9.89 4.01
N PRO A 206 -19.85 9.05 4.07
CA PRO A 206 -21.03 9.23 3.23
C PRO A 206 -21.85 10.49 3.58
N GLU A 207 -21.50 11.22 4.64
CA GLU A 207 -22.25 12.39 5.15
C GLU A 207 -21.80 13.76 4.62
N VAL A 208 -20.92 13.83 3.61
CA VAL A 208 -20.87 15.06 2.79
C VAL A 208 -22.04 15.02 1.81
N SER A 209 -23.21 15.38 2.33
CA SER A 209 -24.42 15.68 1.57
C SER A 209 -24.07 16.52 0.34
N PHE A 210 -24.06 15.90 -0.84
CA PHE A 210 -24.30 16.65 -2.06
C PHE A 210 -25.73 17.15 -1.99
N SER A 211 -25.89 18.47 -1.79
CA SER A 211 -27.17 19.14 -1.99
C SER A 211 -27.78 18.68 -3.31
N ILE A 212 -28.98 18.10 -3.25
CA ILE A 212 -29.77 17.60 -4.39
C ILE A 212 -30.27 18.79 -5.24
N THR A 213 -29.35 19.59 -5.79
CA THR A 213 -29.70 20.80 -6.54
C THR A 213 -28.92 20.95 -7.84
N GLN A 214 -28.08 19.99 -8.21
CA GLN A 214 -27.47 19.94 -9.55
C GLN A 214 -27.55 18.54 -10.19
N ILE A 215 -28.77 18.02 -10.33
CA ILE A 215 -29.11 17.08 -11.41
C ILE A 215 -30.42 17.60 -12.02
N LEU A 216 -30.31 18.69 -12.79
CA LEU A 216 -31.42 19.24 -13.58
C LEU A 216 -30.87 20.11 -14.72
N PHE A 217 -30.03 19.52 -15.57
CA PHE A 217 -29.77 20.05 -16.92
C PHE A 217 -29.42 18.92 -17.88
N THR A 218 -30.44 18.17 -18.31
CA THR A 218 -30.57 17.62 -19.68
C THR A 218 -31.97 17.03 -19.86
N LEU A 219 -32.99 17.87 -19.82
CA LEU A 219 -34.27 17.61 -20.48
C LEU A 219 -34.94 18.97 -20.71
N GLY A 220 -34.71 19.53 -21.89
CA GLY A 220 -35.23 20.84 -22.27
C GLY A 220 -35.05 21.11 -23.76
N ALA A 221 -36.02 20.64 -24.54
CA ALA A 221 -36.50 21.19 -25.80
C ALA A 221 -35.57 21.21 -27.03
N VAL A 222 -35.92 20.39 -28.02
CA VAL A 222 -36.01 20.85 -29.41
C VAL A 222 -37.46 20.68 -29.84
N LEU A 223 -38.18 21.81 -29.86
CA LEU A 223 -39.36 22.01 -30.69
C LEU A 223 -38.97 23.08 -31.70
N LEU A 224 -38.76 22.67 -32.95
CA LEU A 224 -39.10 23.41 -34.16
C LEU A 224 -39.70 22.39 -35.13
#